data_AF-A0AAV9CQW0-F1
#
_entry.id   AF-A0AAV9CQW0-F1
#
_cell.length_a   1.000
_cell.length_b   1.000
_cell.length_c   1.000
_cell.angle_alpha   90.00
_cell.angle_beta   90.00
_cell.angle_gamma   90.00
#
_symmetry.space_group_name_H-M   'P 1'
#
loop_
_entity.id
_entity.type
_entity.pdbx_description
1 polymer ?
#
loop_
_entity_poly.entity_id
_entity_poly.type
_entity_poly.pdbx_seq_one_letter_code
_entity_poly.pdbx_strand_id
1 'polypeptide(L)'
;MWNKRAEFTAWLAEVKQVNLESLSNWEEKLMFKEFMEDHNTATFPSKKYYDLEAYDRRMLEKEIKRGSKKVRVVERTVFNDEEQRRQELLIAREKQKEEQVEELKRSMQGGMAQAMKEQAQLKEEMAYQYKLGNFEAAAAIQRRLDPDVAM
;
A
#
# COMPACT_ATOMS: atom_id res chain seq x y z
N MET A 1 13.52 17.47 12.96
CA MET A 1 14.35 16.25 12.73
C MET A 1 15.46 16.65 11.77
N TRP A 2 16.71 16.27 12.02
CA TRP A 2 17.86 16.78 11.26
C TRP A 2 17.98 15.99 9.96
N ASN A 3 18.00 16.67 8.80
CA ASN A 3 17.98 16.01 7.48
C ASN A 3 19.24 15.16 7.19
N LYS A 4 20.32 15.34 7.96
CA LYS A 4 21.58 14.61 7.80
C LYS A 4 21.85 13.54 8.86
N ARG A 5 20.85 13.21 9.67
CA ARG A 5 21.00 12.26 10.78
C ARG A 5 21.33 10.86 10.28
N ALA A 6 20.77 10.43 9.15
CA ALA A 6 21.05 9.12 8.59
C ALA A 6 22.52 9.01 8.15
N GLU A 7 23.02 10.02 7.44
CA GLU A 7 24.40 10.10 6.95
C GLU A 7 25.41 10.17 8.08
N PHE A 8 25.11 10.95 9.12
CA PHE A 8 25.95 11.07 10.31
C PHE A 8 26.03 9.74 11.08
N THR A 9 24.90 9.06 11.28
CA THR A 9 24.88 7.75 11.96
C THR A 9 25.68 6.70 11.20
N ALA A 10 25.55 6.65 9.86
CA ALA A 10 26.33 5.72 9.05
C ALA A 10 27.83 6.02 9.09
N TRP A 11 28.21 7.30 9.02
CA TRP A 11 29.61 7.71 9.12
C TRP A 11 30.21 7.35 10.49
N LEU A 12 29.48 7.59 11.57
CA LEU A 12 29.92 7.20 12.92
C LEU A 12 30.14 5.69 13.05
N ALA A 13 29.20 4.89 12.55
CA ALA A 13 29.28 3.43 12.65
C ALA A 13 30.40 2.85 11.77
N GLU A 14 30.63 3.39 10.58
CA GLU A 14 31.54 2.79 9.60
C GLU A 14 32.95 3.38 9.63
N VAL A 15 33.09 4.70 9.87
CA VAL A 15 34.40 5.38 9.88
C VAL A 15 34.96 5.44 11.29
N LYS A 16 34.15 5.85 12.27
CA LYS A 16 34.59 5.98 13.66
C LYS A 16 34.38 4.70 14.48
N GLN A 17 33.58 3.74 13.98
CA GLN A 17 33.20 2.51 14.67
C GLN A 17 32.57 2.74 16.05
N VAL A 18 31.84 3.84 16.19
CA VAL A 18 31.15 4.21 17.43
C VAL A 18 29.64 4.20 17.20
N ASN A 19 28.90 3.60 18.15
CA ASN A 19 27.45 3.61 18.12
C ASN A 19 26.91 4.93 18.69
N LEU A 20 25.98 5.56 17.98
CA LEU A 20 25.33 6.81 18.41
C LEU A 20 24.72 6.69 19.82
N GLU A 21 24.19 5.51 20.16
CA GLU A 21 23.56 5.24 21.47
C GLU A 21 24.56 5.18 22.63
N SER A 22 25.85 4.98 22.34
CA SER A 22 26.91 4.95 23.36
C SER A 22 27.51 6.33 23.67
N LEU A 23 27.18 7.35 22.86
CA LEU A 23 27.77 8.68 22.97
C LEU A 23 26.92 9.59 23.86
N SER A 24 27.61 10.41 24.68
CA SER A 24 26.95 11.51 25.38
C SER A 24 26.62 12.66 24.42
N ASN A 25 25.63 13.50 24.78
CA ASN A 25 25.18 14.63 23.94
C ASN A 25 26.31 15.65 23.63
N TRP A 26 27.33 15.75 24.49
CA TRP A 26 28.49 16.60 24.21
C TRP A 26 29.41 15.99 23.15
N GLU A 27 29.69 14.69 23.25
CA GLU A 27 30.50 13.97 22.27
C GLU A 27 29.82 13.89 20.91
N GLU A 28 28.49 13.72 20.87
CA GLU A 28 27.69 13.77 19.64
C GLU A 28 27.92 15.09 18.89
N LYS A 29 27.94 16.23 19.60
CA LYS A 29 28.19 17.54 19.00
C LYS A 29 29.63 17.70 18.50
N LEU A 30 30.61 17.11 19.17
CA LEU A 30 32.00 17.15 18.73
C LEU A 30 32.18 16.34 17.45
N MET A 31 31.64 15.13 17.42
CA MET A 31 31.67 14.26 16.25
C MET A 31 30.89 14.85 15.08
N PHE A 32 29.78 15.54 15.37
CA PHE A 32 29.00 16.23 14.34
C PHE A 32 29.77 17.39 13.70
N LYS A 33 30.61 18.11 14.48
CA LYS A 33 31.49 19.15 13.91
C LYS A 33 32.52 18.55 12.96
N GLU A 34 33.17 17.46 13.35
CA GLU A 34 34.13 16.75 12.50
C GLU A 34 33.46 16.22 11.22
N PHE A 35 32.25 15.64 11.34
CA PHE A 35 31.45 15.23 10.19
C PHE A 35 31.11 16.41 9.26
N MET A 36 30.74 17.56 9.81
CA MET A 36 30.46 18.76 9.02
C MET A 36 31.72 19.30 8.33
N GLU A 37 32.86 19.25 8.99
CA GLU A 37 34.15 19.62 8.39
C GLU A 37 34.46 18.70 7.22
N ASP A 38 34.41 17.38 7.40
CA ASP A 38 34.66 16.40 6.33
C ASP A 38 33.64 16.47 5.18
N HIS A 39 32.40 16.83 5.48
CA HIS A 39 31.37 17.07 4.47
C HIS A 39 31.69 18.32 3.65
N ASN A 40 32.12 19.40 4.29
CA ASN A 40 32.41 20.67 3.62
C ASN A 40 33.73 20.63 2.82
N THR A 41 34.74 19.92 3.33
CA THR A 41 36.07 19.79 2.70
C THR A 41 36.13 18.65 1.68
N ALA A 42 35.03 17.92 1.51
CA ALA A 42 34.92 16.79 0.61
C ALA A 42 35.90 15.64 0.91
N THR A 43 36.31 15.45 2.18
CA THR A 43 37.34 14.48 2.61
C THR A 43 36.79 13.13 3.05
N PHE A 44 35.50 12.85 2.86
CA PHE A 44 34.94 11.58 3.30
C PHE A 44 35.54 10.37 2.55
N PRO A 45 35.74 9.22 3.25
CA PRO A 45 36.28 8.01 2.63
C PRO A 45 35.43 7.44 1.48
N SER A 46 34.13 7.73 1.47
CA SER A 46 33.20 7.26 0.45
C SER A 46 32.14 8.30 0.14
N LYS A 47 31.71 8.35 -1.13
CA LYS A 47 30.68 9.29 -1.58
C LYS A 47 29.29 9.02 -0.96
N LYS A 48 29.10 7.85 -0.33
CA LYS A 48 27.83 7.48 0.33
C LYS A 48 27.45 8.41 1.48
N TYR A 49 28.42 9.03 2.15
CA TYR A 49 28.17 9.89 3.32
C TYR A 49 27.68 11.30 2.95
N TYR A 50 27.70 11.70 1.67
CA TYR A 50 27.08 12.96 1.23
C TYR A 50 25.57 12.82 1.05
N ASP A 51 25.14 11.67 0.53
CA ASP A 51 23.75 11.34 0.21
C ASP A 51 23.59 9.81 0.20
N LEU A 52 23.15 9.27 1.34
CA LEU A 52 22.90 7.83 1.50
C LEU A 52 21.74 7.39 0.61
N GLU A 53 20.68 8.19 0.51
CA GLU A 53 19.49 7.81 -0.24
C GLU A 53 19.79 7.67 -1.74
N ALA A 54 20.56 8.59 -2.31
CA ALA A 54 21.01 8.49 -3.70
C ALA A 54 22.04 7.36 -3.92
N TYR A 55 22.78 6.97 -2.89
CA TYR A 55 23.68 5.82 -2.95
C TYR A 55 22.87 4.51 -2.99
N ASP A 56 21.94 4.34 -2.06
CA ASP A 56 21.09 3.15 -1.94
C ASP A 56 20.20 2.97 -3.18
N ARG A 57 19.61 4.06 -3.68
CA ARG A 57 18.84 4.05 -4.94
C ARG A 57 19.69 3.56 -6.12
N ARG A 58 20.95 3.99 -6.20
CA ARG A 58 21.89 3.54 -7.24
C ARG A 58 22.33 2.10 -7.05
N MET A 59 22.49 1.65 -5.81
CA MET A 59 22.82 0.26 -5.51
C MET A 59 21.66 -0.66 -5.87
N LEU A 60 20.43 -0.30 -5.47
CA LEU A 60 19.20 -1.01 -5.84
C LEU A 60 19.02 -1.07 -7.36
N GLU A 61 19.23 0.04 -8.07
CA GLU A 61 19.14 0.06 -9.53
C GLU A 61 20.19 -0.84 -10.19
N LYS A 62 21.43 -0.85 -9.66
CA LYS A 62 22.48 -1.77 -10.11
C LYS A 62 22.10 -3.22 -9.83
N GLU A 63 21.53 -3.52 -8.67
CA GLU A 63 21.10 -4.88 -8.32
C GLU A 63 19.94 -5.34 -9.18
N ILE A 64 18.93 -4.51 -9.43
CA ILE A 64 17.84 -4.80 -10.37
C ILE A 64 18.42 -5.04 -11.77
N LYS A 65 19.28 -4.15 -12.28
CA LYS A 65 19.92 -4.33 -13.60
C LYS A 65 20.80 -5.58 -13.66
N ARG A 66 21.47 -5.94 -12.57
CA ARG A 66 22.26 -7.18 -12.46
C ARG A 66 21.38 -8.42 -12.36
N GLY A 67 20.26 -8.35 -11.64
CA GLY A 67 19.24 -9.39 -11.55
C GLY A 67 18.57 -9.65 -12.89
N SER A 68 18.20 -8.59 -13.62
CA SER A 68 17.71 -8.69 -14.99
C SER A 68 18.77 -9.28 -15.95
N LYS A 69 20.05 -8.95 -15.77
CA LYS A 69 21.15 -9.55 -16.54
C LYS A 69 21.53 -10.98 -16.11
N LYS A 70 21.14 -11.41 -14.90
CA LYS A 70 21.29 -12.79 -14.40
C LYS A 70 20.15 -13.70 -14.84
N VAL A 71 19.19 -13.22 -15.64
CA VAL A 71 18.40 -14.08 -16.55
C VAL A 71 19.26 -14.43 -17.79
N ARG A 72 20.52 -14.81 -17.56
CA ARG A 72 21.33 -15.54 -18.52
C ARG A 72 21.05 -17.01 -18.25
N VAL A 73 20.19 -17.60 -19.07
CA VAL A 73 20.13 -19.05 -19.37
C VAL A 73 20.63 -19.92 -18.22
N VAL A 74 19.91 -19.92 -17.09
CA VAL A 74 19.92 -21.11 -16.26
C VAL A 74 19.04 -22.06 -17.05
N GLU A 75 19.66 -22.97 -17.79
CA GLU A 75 18.95 -24.14 -18.30
C GLU A 75 18.14 -24.69 -17.14
N ARG A 76 16.82 -24.66 -17.30
CA ARG A 76 15.87 -24.98 -16.25
C ARG A 76 15.98 -26.48 -15.96
N THR A 77 16.92 -26.88 -15.12
CA THR A 77 17.17 -28.29 -14.75
C THR A 77 16.16 -28.84 -13.75
N VAL A 78 14.95 -28.27 -13.69
CA VAL A 78 13.87 -28.78 -12.83
C VAL A 78 12.65 -29.07 -13.69
N PHE A 79 12.59 -30.32 -14.14
CA PHE A 79 11.43 -30.98 -14.76
C PHE A 79 10.36 -31.27 -13.68
N ASN A 80 9.81 -30.21 -13.07
CA ASN A 80 8.61 -30.32 -12.26
C ASN A 80 7.47 -29.53 -12.95
N ASP A 81 7.29 -29.83 -14.24
CA ASP A 81 6.33 -29.17 -15.14
C ASP A 81 4.88 -29.52 -14.79
N GLU A 82 4.64 -30.69 -14.19
CA GLU A 82 3.30 -31.17 -13.86
C GLU A 82 2.69 -30.45 -12.64
N GLU A 83 3.47 -30.14 -11.59
CA GLU A 83 2.96 -29.41 -10.42
C GLU A 83 2.66 -27.95 -10.73
N GLN A 84 3.51 -27.31 -11.53
CA GLN A 84 3.26 -25.92 -11.96
C GLN A 84 2.03 -25.83 -12.85
N ARG A 85 1.86 -26.77 -13.78
CA ARG A 85 0.66 -26.83 -14.63
C ARG A 85 -0.61 -27.05 -13.81
N ARG A 86 -0.54 -27.86 -12.74
CA ARG A 86 -1.66 -28.03 -11.79
C ARG A 86 -2.01 -26.73 -11.07
N GLN A 87 -1.01 -25.98 -10.59
CA GLN A 87 -1.23 -24.68 -9.92
C GLN A 87 -1.82 -23.65 -10.89
N GLU A 88 -1.30 -23.57 -12.11
CA GLU A 88 -1.83 -22.68 -13.15
C GLU A 88 -3.29 -22.99 -13.51
N LEU A 89 -3.64 -24.28 -13.63
CA LEU A 89 -5.01 -24.74 -13.85
C LEU A 89 -5.96 -24.39 -12.69
N LEU A 90 -5.47 -24.49 -11.44
CA LEU A 90 -6.25 -24.11 -10.27
C LEU A 90 -6.52 -22.60 -10.24
N ILE A 91 -5.49 -21.79 -10.49
CA ILE A 91 -5.61 -20.32 -10.56
C ILE A 91 -6.55 -19.92 -11.71
N ALA A 92 -6.44 -20.56 -12.87
CA ALA A 92 -7.32 -20.29 -14.00
C ALA A 92 -8.78 -20.64 -13.67
N ARG A 93 -9.03 -21.77 -13.00
CA ARG A 93 -10.37 -22.18 -12.57
C ARG A 93 -10.94 -21.26 -11.51
N GLU A 94 -10.12 -20.77 -10.58
CA GLU A 94 -10.52 -19.82 -9.56
C GLU A 94 -10.91 -18.48 -10.18
N LYS A 95 -10.09 -17.96 -11.10
CA LYS A 95 -10.42 -16.74 -11.87
C LYS A 95 -11.73 -16.87 -12.64
N GLN A 96 -11.95 -17.99 -13.33
CA GLN A 96 -13.22 -18.22 -14.03
C GLN A 96 -14.43 -18.27 -13.09
N LYS A 97 -14.26 -18.82 -11.87
CA LYS A 97 -15.32 -18.81 -10.86
C LYS A 97 -15.58 -17.39 -10.34
N GLU A 98 -14.53 -16.61 -10.10
CA GLU A 98 -14.66 -15.22 -9.67
C GLU A 98 -15.37 -14.37 -10.73
N GLU A 99 -15.00 -14.51 -12.00
CA GLU A 99 -15.64 -13.83 -13.13
C GLU A 99 -17.13 -14.18 -13.24
N GLN A 100 -17.50 -15.47 -13.11
CA GLN A 100 -18.91 -15.90 -13.10
C GLN A 100 -19.69 -15.33 -11.91
N VAL A 101 -19.07 -15.27 -10.73
CA VAL A 101 -19.69 -14.67 -9.54
C VAL A 101 -19.85 -13.16 -9.70
N GLU A 102 -18.87 -12.49 -10.31
CA GLU A 102 -18.96 -11.06 -10.59
C GLU A 102 -20.05 -10.75 -11.62
N GLU A 103 -20.14 -11.55 -12.68
CA GLU A 103 -21.18 -11.45 -13.70
C GLU A 103 -22.57 -11.71 -13.09
N LEU A 104 -22.69 -12.72 -12.22
CA LEU A 104 -23.92 -12.97 -11.47
C LEU A 104 -24.27 -11.81 -10.54
N LYS A 105 -23.28 -11.20 -9.85
CA LYS A 105 -23.51 -10.00 -9.05
C LYS A 105 -23.98 -8.81 -9.90
N ARG A 106 -23.40 -8.63 -11.09
CA ARG A 106 -23.80 -7.57 -12.03
C ARG A 106 -25.21 -7.79 -12.59
N SER A 107 -25.58 -9.04 -12.89
CA SER A 107 -26.95 -9.36 -13.34
C SER A 107 -27.97 -9.21 -12.20
N MET A 108 -27.61 -9.63 -10.99
CA MET A 108 -28.44 -9.42 -9.79
C MET A 108 -28.62 -7.95 -9.44
N GLN A 109 -27.67 -7.07 -9.79
CA GLN A 109 -27.79 -5.62 -9.61
C GLN A 109 -28.89 -4.99 -10.49
N GLY A 110 -29.40 -5.68 -11.51
CA GLY A 110 -30.48 -5.18 -12.36
C GLY A 110 -31.88 -5.35 -11.76
N GLY A 111 -32.68 -4.27 -11.78
CA GLY A 111 -34.11 -4.29 -11.48
C GLY A 111 -34.46 -4.54 -10.01
N MET A 112 -34.40 -5.79 -9.55
CA MET A 112 -34.89 -6.18 -8.23
C MET A 112 -33.97 -5.75 -7.08
N ALA A 113 -32.65 -5.85 -7.23
CA ALA A 113 -31.72 -5.40 -6.19
C ALA A 113 -31.67 -3.87 -6.06
N GLN A 114 -31.87 -3.14 -7.16
CA GLN A 114 -32.04 -1.68 -7.13
C GLN A 114 -33.34 -1.31 -6.43
N ALA A 115 -34.45 -1.94 -6.79
CA ALA A 115 -35.74 -1.71 -6.13
C ALA A 115 -35.69 -2.03 -4.62
N MET A 116 -35.00 -3.10 -4.20
CA MET A 116 -34.79 -3.41 -2.78
C MET A 116 -33.93 -2.36 -2.07
N LYS A 117 -32.89 -1.83 -2.72
CA LYS A 117 -32.06 -0.75 -2.16
C LYS A 117 -32.86 0.54 -2.00
N GLU A 118 -33.66 0.91 -2.99
CA GLU A 118 -34.52 2.09 -2.95
C GLU A 118 -35.60 1.96 -1.86
N GLN A 119 -36.24 0.80 -1.73
CA GLN A 119 -37.17 0.55 -0.63
C GLN A 119 -36.49 0.62 0.74
N ALA A 120 -35.25 0.13 0.88
CA ALA A 120 -34.49 0.22 2.13
C ALA A 120 -34.14 1.68 2.47
N GLN A 121 -33.71 2.47 1.49
CA GLN A 121 -33.42 3.90 1.67
C GLN A 121 -34.66 4.69 2.09
N LEU A 122 -35.81 4.45 1.45
CA LEU A 122 -37.07 5.11 1.80
C LEU A 122 -37.50 4.76 3.24
N LYS A 123 -37.31 3.52 3.69
CA LYS A 123 -37.58 3.13 5.09
C LYS A 123 -36.64 3.83 6.07
N GLU A 124 -35.36 3.98 5.72
CA GLU A 124 -34.38 4.69 6.55
C GLU A 124 -34.69 6.19 6.64
N GLU A 125 -35.04 6.81 5.52
CA GLU A 125 -35.44 8.22 5.46
C GLU A 125 -36.72 8.48 6.25
N MET A 126 -37.71 7.59 6.15
CA MET A 126 -38.91 7.63 6.99
C MET A 126 -38.55 7.59 8.49
N ALA A 127 -37.68 6.65 8.90
CA ALA A 127 -37.24 6.54 10.29
C ALA A 127 -36.49 7.81 10.77
N TYR A 128 -35.73 8.45 9.88
CA TYR A 128 -35.06 9.72 10.16
C TYR A 128 -36.06 10.87 10.35
N GLN A 129 -37.08 10.99 9.48
CA GLN A 129 -38.14 12.00 9.60
C GLN A 129 -38.97 11.82 10.88
N TYR A 130 -39.23 10.57 11.28
CA TYR A 130 -39.86 10.27 12.57
C TYR A 130 -39.01 10.73 13.76
N LYS A 131 -37.69 10.50 13.72
CA LYS A 131 -36.76 10.99 14.77
C LYS A 131 -36.71 12.51 14.85
N LEU A 132 -36.89 13.20 13.73
CA LEU A 132 -36.96 14.66 13.64
C LEU A 132 -38.32 15.25 14.06
N GLY A 133 -39.35 14.41 14.27
CA GLY A 133 -40.70 14.86 14.60
C GLY A 133 -41.53 15.37 13.42
N ASN A 134 -41.05 15.17 12.19
CA ASN A 134 -41.73 15.57 10.96
C ASN A 134 -42.67 14.45 10.47
N PHE A 135 -43.80 14.28 11.15
CA PHE A 135 -44.75 13.20 10.89
C PHE A 135 -45.42 13.26 9.51
N GLU A 136 -45.60 14.46 8.95
CA GLU A 136 -46.22 14.65 7.63
C GLU A 136 -45.31 14.15 6.49
N ALA A 137 -44.00 14.42 6.58
CA ALA A 137 -43.01 13.91 5.64
C ALA A 137 -42.86 12.38 5.73
N ALA A 138 -42.89 11.83 6.95
CA ALA A 138 -42.85 10.38 7.15
C ALA A 138 -44.09 9.68 6.58
N ALA A 139 -45.28 10.26 6.73
CA ALA A 139 -46.52 9.73 6.16
C ALA A 139 -46.54 9.78 4.61
N ALA A 140 -45.91 10.81 4.00
CA ALA A 140 -45.75 10.88 2.55
C ALA A 140 -44.83 9.77 2.01
N ILE A 141 -43.75 9.45 2.73
CA ILE A 141 -42.85 8.34 2.39
C ILE A 141 -43.54 6.98 2.58
N GLN A 142 -44.35 6.82 3.63
CA GLN A 142 -45.15 5.62 3.87
C GLN A 142 -46.08 5.32 2.68
N ARG A 143 -46.82 6.32 2.18
CA ARG A 143 -47.72 6.16 1.02
C ARG A 143 -47.00 5.76 -0.26
N ARG A 144 -45.73 6.16 -0.41
CA ARG A 144 -44.88 5.78 -1.55
C ARG A 144 -44.33 4.35 -1.42
N LEU A 145 -44.27 3.83 -0.20
CA LEU A 145 -43.79 2.50 0.13
C LEU A 145 -44.90 1.43 0.06
N ASP A 146 -46.17 1.83 0.26
CA ASP A 146 -47.33 0.95 0.21
C ASP A 146 -47.67 0.54 -1.25
N PRO A 147 -47.67 -0.76 -1.57
CA PRO A 147 -47.92 -1.25 -2.93
C PRO A 147 -49.39 -1.21 -3.36
N ASP A 148 -50.32 -0.94 -2.43
CA ASP A 148 -51.78 -1.08 -2.64
C ASP A 148 -52.48 0.21 -3.13
N VAL A 149 -51.71 1.29 -3.41
CA VAL A 149 -52.23 2.56 -3.94
C VAL A 149 -52.09 2.66 -5.47
N ALA A 150 -51.48 1.65 -6.10
CA ALA A 150 -51.21 1.61 -7.55
C ALA A 150 -51.92 0.47 -8.31
N MET A 151 -52.92 -0.20 -7.70
CA MET A 151 -53.94 -1.00 -8.41
C MET A 151 -55.31 -0.34 -8.29
#